data_AF-A0A2I0I5U4-F1
#
_entry.id   AF-A0A2I0I5U4-F1
#
_cell.length_a   1.000
_cell.length_b   1.000
_cell.length_c   1.000
_cell.angle_alpha   90.00
_cell.angle_beta   90.00
_cell.angle_gamma   90.00
#
_symmetry.space_group_name_H-M   'P 1'
#
loop_
_entity.id
_entity.type
_entity.pdbx_description
1 polymer ?
#
loop_
_entity_poly.entity_id
_entity_poly.type
_entity_poly.pdbx_seq_one_letter_code
_entity_poly.pdbx_strand_id
1 'polypeptide(L)'
;MGRAAVAAIVSLWIVPVSILVNSIVQEPYMDEIFHIPQAQQYCRGNFRSWDPMITTPPGLYFLSLVHASIFYPVSFLVGQKSSFPEVCTTVILRSTNCVLAVLCSLLFYEIFAMWRPAIDDRKATLYSVILALYPLQWFFTFLYYTDVASVAAVLGMYLASLKKNYCLSALVGAFAVIMRQTNIIWVLFVACTGVLDIIFTPQRDKANVNYIDAPLAKESQETSSYYASSASNLRKRIVTKAADDVEHSVPGAILATTEMQ
;
A
#
# COMPACT_ATOMS: atom_id res chain seq x y z
N MET A 1 6.50 1.24 -18.47
CA MET A 1 6.02 -0.16 -18.67
C MET A 1 5.72 -0.86 -17.35
N GLY A 2 6.22 -0.34 -16.21
CA GLY A 2 6.10 -0.98 -14.91
C GLY A 2 4.67 -1.27 -14.44
N ARG A 3 3.68 -0.40 -14.69
CA ARG A 3 2.27 -0.66 -14.29
C ARG A 3 1.73 -1.99 -14.80
N ALA A 4 1.86 -2.22 -16.11
CA ALA A 4 1.39 -3.46 -16.73
C ALA A 4 2.17 -4.67 -16.21
N ALA A 5 3.48 -4.52 -16.01
CA ALA A 5 4.32 -5.56 -15.43
C ALA A 5 3.88 -5.92 -14.00
N VAL A 6 3.64 -4.92 -13.12
CA VAL A 6 3.13 -5.15 -11.75
C VAL A 6 1.79 -5.89 -11.80
N ALA A 7 0.82 -5.40 -12.59
CA ALA A 7 -0.49 -6.06 -12.69
C ALA A 7 -0.36 -7.51 -13.17
N ALA A 8 0.45 -7.76 -14.21
CA ALA A 8 0.64 -9.10 -14.75
C ALA A 8 1.33 -10.03 -13.74
N ILE A 9 2.43 -9.59 -13.14
CA ILE A 9 3.20 -10.36 -12.16
C ILE A 9 2.34 -10.70 -10.94
N VAL A 10 1.62 -9.72 -10.39
CA VAL A 10 0.76 -9.92 -9.22
C VAL A 10 -0.40 -10.86 -9.53
N SER A 11 -1.04 -10.68 -10.69
CA SER A 11 -2.15 -11.55 -11.12
C SER A 11 -1.69 -13.00 -11.34
N LEU A 12 -0.43 -13.20 -11.79
CA LEU A 12 0.12 -14.52 -12.08
C LEU A 12 0.16 -15.43 -10.85
N TRP A 13 0.38 -14.91 -9.64
CA TRP A 13 0.28 -15.70 -8.42
C TRP A 13 -1.11 -15.62 -7.77
N ILE A 14 -1.79 -14.47 -7.83
CA ILE A 14 -3.09 -14.30 -7.17
C ILE A 14 -4.12 -15.29 -7.74
N VAL A 15 -4.19 -15.43 -9.06
CA VAL A 15 -5.18 -16.30 -9.71
C VAL A 15 -5.02 -17.77 -9.28
N PRO A 16 -3.87 -18.44 -9.48
CA PRO A 16 -3.73 -19.86 -9.10
C PRO A 16 -3.85 -20.08 -7.59
N VAL A 17 -3.33 -19.17 -6.75
CA VAL A 17 -3.45 -19.31 -5.30
C VAL A 17 -4.90 -19.12 -4.86
N SER A 18 -5.65 -18.18 -5.45
CA SER A 18 -7.07 -18.01 -5.17
C SER A 18 -7.88 -19.25 -5.56
N ILE A 19 -7.57 -19.89 -6.69
CA ILE A 19 -8.19 -21.18 -7.08
C ILE A 19 -7.89 -22.25 -6.03
N LEU A 20 -6.63 -22.36 -5.60
CA LEU A 20 -6.22 -23.32 -4.58
C LEU A 20 -6.93 -23.08 -3.24
N VAL A 21 -6.92 -21.85 -2.74
CA VAL A 21 -7.60 -21.46 -1.49
C VAL A 21 -9.09 -21.79 -1.55
N ASN A 22 -9.78 -21.45 -2.64
CA ASN A 22 -11.21 -21.75 -2.78
C ASN A 22 -11.50 -23.25 -2.96
N SER A 23 -10.54 -24.06 -3.39
CA SER A 23 -10.69 -25.52 -3.44
C SER A 23 -10.53 -26.20 -2.08
N ILE A 24 -9.70 -25.63 -1.19
CA ILE A 24 -9.39 -26.20 0.13
C ILE A 24 -10.30 -25.62 1.22
N VAL A 25 -10.48 -24.31 1.23
CA VAL A 25 -11.24 -23.56 2.25
C VAL A 25 -12.59 -23.18 1.66
N GLN A 26 -13.48 -24.15 1.50
CA GLN A 26 -14.76 -23.93 0.82
C GLN A 26 -15.73 -23.09 1.67
N GLU A 27 -15.72 -23.33 2.98
CA GLU A 27 -16.57 -22.61 3.93
C GLU A 27 -15.97 -21.26 4.35
N PRO A 28 -16.81 -20.29 4.78
CA PRO A 28 -16.34 -19.04 5.36
C PRO A 28 -15.37 -19.28 6.53
N TYR A 29 -14.20 -18.64 6.49
CA TYR A 29 -13.15 -18.78 7.48
C TYR A 29 -13.04 -17.53 8.36
N MET A 30 -12.90 -17.72 9.68
CA MET A 30 -12.80 -16.64 10.67
C MET A 30 -13.95 -15.62 10.56
N ASP A 31 -13.67 -14.34 10.35
CA ASP A 31 -14.69 -13.28 10.31
C ASP A 31 -15.52 -13.32 9.02
N GLU A 32 -15.12 -14.11 8.02
CA GLU A 32 -15.97 -14.35 6.84
C GLU A 32 -17.31 -14.97 7.23
N ILE A 33 -17.39 -15.70 8.36
CA ILE A 33 -18.63 -16.27 8.88
C ILE A 33 -19.68 -15.17 9.15
N PHE A 34 -19.24 -13.95 9.48
CA PHE A 34 -20.12 -12.79 9.65
C PHE A 34 -20.22 -11.97 8.35
N HIS A 35 -19.08 -11.74 7.66
CA HIS A 35 -19.05 -10.86 6.49
C HIS A 35 -19.73 -11.44 5.24
N ILE A 36 -19.58 -12.73 4.97
CA ILE A 36 -20.16 -13.36 3.76
C ILE A 36 -21.69 -13.38 3.83
N PRO A 37 -22.34 -13.88 4.89
CA PRO A 37 -23.80 -13.85 4.98
C PRO A 37 -24.35 -12.42 4.92
N GLN A 38 -23.67 -11.45 5.55
CA GLN A 38 -24.07 -10.05 5.48
C GLN A 38 -24.02 -9.50 4.05
N ALA A 39 -22.93 -9.75 3.30
CA ALA A 39 -22.83 -9.34 1.90
C ALA A 39 -23.92 -9.99 1.04
N GLN A 40 -24.24 -11.26 1.30
CA GLN A 40 -25.32 -11.97 0.61
C GLN A 40 -26.71 -11.40 0.89
N GLN A 41 -26.97 -10.87 2.11
CA GLN A 41 -28.22 -10.13 2.38
C GLN A 41 -28.33 -8.89 1.50
N TYR A 42 -27.24 -8.15 1.33
CA TYR A 42 -27.21 -6.98 0.45
C TYR A 42 -27.41 -7.38 -1.02
N CYS A 43 -26.87 -8.52 -1.45
CA CYS A 43 -27.14 -9.06 -2.79
C CYS A 43 -28.61 -9.42 -3.00
N ARG A 44 -29.34 -9.78 -1.93
CA ARG A 44 -30.80 -9.98 -1.96
C ARG A 44 -31.62 -8.68 -1.90
N GLY A 45 -30.95 -7.53 -1.90
CA GLY A 45 -31.58 -6.21 -1.74
C GLY A 45 -31.99 -5.90 -0.29
N ASN A 46 -31.62 -6.73 0.68
CA ASN A 46 -31.92 -6.50 2.08
C ASN A 46 -30.85 -5.61 2.74
N PHE A 47 -30.88 -4.31 2.43
CA PHE A 47 -29.94 -3.33 2.99
C PHE A 47 -30.21 -2.96 4.45
N ARG A 48 -31.35 -3.40 5.01
CA ARG A 48 -31.73 -3.10 6.40
C ARG A 48 -31.22 -4.13 7.41
N SER A 49 -30.85 -5.33 6.97
CA SER A 49 -30.24 -6.31 7.88
C SER A 49 -28.81 -5.94 8.22
N TRP A 50 -28.43 -6.15 9.47
CA TRP A 50 -27.08 -5.99 9.96
C TRP A 50 -26.76 -7.04 11.01
N ASP A 51 -25.67 -7.79 10.82
CA ASP A 51 -25.16 -8.71 11.84
C ASP A 51 -24.49 -7.92 12.98
N PRO A 52 -24.94 -8.07 14.24
CA PRO A 52 -24.42 -7.31 15.37
C PRO A 52 -22.95 -7.61 15.71
N MET A 53 -22.37 -8.70 15.20
CA MET A 53 -20.94 -9.01 15.41
C MET A 53 -20.03 -8.19 14.48
N ILE A 54 -20.58 -7.56 13.45
CA ILE A 54 -19.80 -6.71 12.53
C ILE A 54 -19.59 -5.34 13.16
N THR A 55 -18.32 -4.99 13.36
CA THR A 55 -17.90 -3.71 13.94
C THR A 55 -17.33 -2.72 12.92
N THR A 56 -17.21 -3.13 11.65
CA THR A 56 -16.76 -2.26 10.55
C THR A 56 -17.94 -1.72 9.75
N PRO A 57 -17.83 -0.56 9.07
CA PRO A 57 -18.93 -0.05 8.26
C PRO A 57 -19.09 -0.84 6.93
N PRO A 58 -20.21 -0.66 6.20
CA PRO A 58 -20.61 -1.52 5.09
C PRO A 58 -19.81 -1.36 3.78
N GLY A 59 -18.69 -0.62 3.77
CA GLY A 59 -18.02 -0.22 2.53
C GLY A 59 -17.64 -1.38 1.61
N LEU A 60 -17.10 -2.47 2.18
CA LEU A 60 -16.72 -3.65 1.41
C LEU A 60 -17.92 -4.29 0.72
N TYR A 61 -19.09 -4.29 1.35
CA TYR A 61 -20.30 -4.89 0.77
C TYR A 61 -20.77 -4.14 -0.47
N PHE A 62 -20.71 -2.80 -0.45
CA PHE A 62 -21.02 -2.02 -1.64
C PHE A 62 -20.03 -2.27 -2.78
N LEU A 63 -18.74 -2.40 -2.48
CA LEU A 63 -17.74 -2.79 -3.49
C LEU A 63 -18.04 -4.17 -4.06
N SER A 64 -18.41 -5.13 -3.22
CA SER A 64 -18.74 -6.48 -3.67
C SER A 64 -20.01 -6.55 -4.50
N LEU A 65 -21.00 -5.69 -4.26
CA LEU A 65 -22.18 -5.58 -5.14
C LEU A 65 -21.78 -5.09 -6.53
N VAL A 66 -20.96 -4.04 -6.61
CA VAL A 66 -20.43 -3.54 -7.89
C VAL A 66 -19.63 -4.65 -8.58
N HIS A 67 -18.76 -5.34 -7.83
CA HIS A 67 -17.96 -6.43 -8.35
C HIS A 67 -18.82 -7.60 -8.88
N ALA A 68 -19.80 -8.07 -8.11
CA ALA A 68 -20.72 -9.13 -8.51
C ALA A 68 -21.57 -8.74 -9.72
N SER A 69 -21.94 -7.45 -9.86
CA SER A 69 -22.69 -6.95 -11.02
C SER A 69 -21.93 -7.08 -12.34
N ILE A 70 -20.59 -7.13 -12.30
CA ILE A 70 -19.76 -7.38 -13.49
C ILE A 70 -19.89 -8.84 -13.94
N PHE A 71 -20.03 -9.79 -13.00
CA PHE A 71 -20.17 -11.22 -13.31
C PHE A 71 -21.59 -11.65 -13.65
N TYR A 72 -22.60 -10.93 -13.18
CA TYR A 72 -24.01 -11.21 -13.47
C TYR A 72 -24.38 -11.32 -14.96
N PRO A 73 -23.95 -10.41 -15.87
CA PRO A 73 -24.22 -10.59 -17.29
C PRO A 73 -23.43 -11.77 -17.90
N VAL A 74 -22.25 -12.09 -17.34
CA VAL A 74 -21.41 -13.20 -17.82
C VAL A 74 -22.08 -14.55 -17.56
N SER A 75 -22.74 -14.74 -16.41
CA SER A 75 -23.47 -15.98 -16.15
C SER A 75 -24.58 -16.22 -17.16
N PHE A 76 -25.28 -15.15 -17.58
CA PHE A 76 -26.28 -15.22 -18.65
C PHE A 76 -25.68 -15.65 -20.00
N LEU A 77 -24.51 -15.13 -20.36
CA LEU A 77 -23.81 -15.48 -21.62
C LEU A 77 -23.32 -16.93 -21.64
N VAL A 78 -22.96 -17.50 -20.49
CA VAL A 78 -22.53 -18.91 -20.36
C VAL A 78 -23.73 -19.86 -20.29
N GLY A 79 -24.96 -19.35 -20.45
CA GLY A 79 -26.19 -20.15 -20.42
C GLY A 79 -26.65 -20.54 -19.01
N GLN A 80 -26.00 -20.00 -17.97
CA GLN A 80 -26.38 -20.20 -16.58
C GLN A 80 -27.38 -19.10 -16.17
N LYS A 81 -28.66 -19.46 -16.08
CA LYS A 81 -29.72 -18.55 -15.62
C LYS A 81 -29.66 -18.43 -14.09
N SER A 82 -28.72 -17.62 -13.60
CA SER A 82 -28.58 -17.34 -12.17
C SER A 82 -29.32 -16.06 -11.81
N SER A 83 -29.98 -16.03 -10.65
CA SER A 83 -30.43 -14.75 -10.06
C SER A 83 -29.23 -13.97 -9.49
N PHE A 84 -29.33 -12.65 -9.32
CA PHE A 84 -28.21 -11.84 -8.79
C PHE A 84 -27.69 -12.34 -7.42
N PRO A 85 -28.55 -12.73 -6.46
CA PRO A 85 -28.09 -13.33 -5.20
C PRO A 85 -27.28 -14.61 -5.36
N GLU A 86 -27.55 -15.42 -6.39
CA GLU A 86 -26.82 -16.67 -6.66
C GLU A 86 -25.41 -16.41 -7.19
N VAL A 87 -25.15 -15.21 -7.75
CA VAL A 87 -23.80 -14.81 -8.18
C VAL A 87 -22.92 -14.44 -6.97
N CYS A 88 -23.51 -13.99 -5.86
CA CYS A 88 -22.79 -13.62 -4.64
C CYS A 88 -22.33 -14.83 -3.80
N THR A 89 -21.65 -15.78 -4.46
CA THR A 89 -20.99 -16.91 -3.81
C THR A 89 -19.75 -16.46 -3.04
N THR A 90 -19.30 -17.27 -2.08
CA THR A 90 -18.04 -17.07 -1.34
C THR A 90 -16.86 -16.79 -2.29
N VAL A 91 -16.78 -17.51 -3.41
CA VAL A 91 -15.69 -17.35 -4.40
C VAL A 91 -15.71 -15.97 -5.05
N ILE A 92 -16.88 -15.48 -5.46
CA ILE A 92 -17.03 -14.14 -6.07
C ILE A 92 -16.81 -13.03 -5.04
N LEU A 93 -17.23 -13.23 -3.80
CA LEU A 93 -16.97 -12.28 -2.72
C LEU A 93 -15.46 -12.20 -2.43
N ARG A 94 -14.78 -13.33 -2.22
CA ARG A 94 -13.31 -13.38 -2.02
C ARG A 94 -12.53 -12.79 -3.19
N SER A 95 -12.97 -13.02 -4.44
CA SER A 95 -12.28 -12.44 -5.59
C SER A 95 -12.37 -10.90 -5.65
N THR A 96 -13.30 -10.27 -4.90
CA THR A 96 -13.27 -8.82 -4.67
C THR A 96 -11.93 -8.39 -4.08
N ASN A 97 -11.41 -9.10 -3.08
CA ASN A 97 -10.12 -8.80 -2.47
C ASN A 97 -8.94 -9.09 -3.40
N CYS A 98 -9.03 -10.11 -4.26
CA CYS A 98 -8.04 -10.36 -5.29
C CYS A 98 -7.90 -9.18 -6.27
N VAL A 99 -9.04 -8.65 -6.76
CA VAL A 99 -9.04 -7.46 -7.64
C VAL A 99 -8.50 -6.23 -6.91
N LEU A 100 -8.92 -6.02 -5.66
CA LEU A 100 -8.44 -4.90 -4.85
C LEU A 100 -6.95 -5.02 -4.50
N ALA A 101 -6.40 -6.23 -4.37
CA ALA A 101 -4.97 -6.45 -4.14
C ALA A 101 -4.13 -6.10 -5.38
N VAL A 102 -4.62 -6.41 -6.58
CA VAL A 102 -4.00 -5.94 -7.83
C VAL A 102 -4.05 -4.41 -7.90
N LEU A 103 -5.21 -3.80 -7.60
CA LEU A 103 -5.34 -2.34 -7.53
C LEU A 103 -4.37 -1.72 -6.51
N CYS A 104 -4.29 -2.29 -5.31
CA CYS A 104 -3.37 -1.87 -4.25
C CYS A 104 -1.91 -1.90 -4.75
N SER A 105 -1.52 -2.95 -5.47
CA SER A 105 -0.19 -3.09 -6.05
C SER A 105 0.11 -2.02 -7.11
N LEU A 106 -0.89 -1.65 -7.92
CA LEU A 106 -0.78 -0.55 -8.87
C LEU A 106 -0.65 0.81 -8.17
N LEU A 107 -1.36 1.01 -7.06
CA LEU A 107 -1.25 2.22 -6.24
C LEU A 107 0.14 2.35 -5.60
N PHE A 108 0.72 1.25 -5.10
CA PHE A 108 2.12 1.24 -4.64
C PHE A 108 3.07 1.72 -5.74
N TYR A 109 2.95 1.17 -6.95
CA TYR A 109 3.79 1.56 -8.09
C TYR A 109 3.66 3.05 -8.42
N GLU A 110 2.43 3.56 -8.51
CA GLU A 110 2.17 4.99 -8.80
C GLU A 110 2.77 5.91 -7.73
N ILE A 111 2.66 5.54 -6.45
CA ILE A 111 3.24 6.31 -5.35
C ILE A 111 4.77 6.30 -5.44
N PHE A 112 5.39 5.14 -5.69
CA PHE A 112 6.85 5.05 -5.83
C PHE A 112 7.38 5.86 -7.01
N ALA A 113 6.70 5.79 -8.16
CA ALA A 113 7.06 6.56 -9.35
C ALA A 113 7.04 8.06 -9.07
N MET A 114 6.12 8.53 -8.21
CA MET A 114 5.99 9.93 -7.85
C MET A 114 6.98 10.38 -6.78
N TRP A 115 7.20 9.57 -5.74
CA TRP A 115 8.11 9.91 -4.64
C TRP A 115 9.58 9.87 -5.07
N ARG A 116 9.91 9.01 -6.03
CA ARG A 116 11.28 8.74 -6.44
C ARG A 116 11.39 8.71 -7.97
N PRO A 117 11.23 9.86 -8.65
CA PRO A 117 11.31 9.91 -10.12
C PRO A 117 12.68 9.49 -10.68
N ALA A 118 13.74 9.51 -9.87
CA ALA A 118 15.07 9.04 -10.24
C ALA A 118 15.24 7.51 -10.15
N ILE A 119 14.26 6.76 -9.62
CA ILE A 119 14.31 5.31 -9.53
C ILE A 119 13.80 4.71 -10.85
N ASP A 120 14.56 3.76 -11.39
CA ASP A 120 14.20 3.02 -12.59
C ASP A 120 12.88 2.22 -12.42
N ASP A 121 12.16 2.08 -13.53
CA ASP A 121 10.86 1.38 -13.64
C ASP A 121 10.93 -0.04 -13.05
N ARG A 122 12.07 -0.73 -13.22
CA ARG A 122 12.28 -2.09 -12.70
C ARG A 122 12.31 -2.13 -11.18
N LYS A 123 12.94 -1.14 -10.54
CA LYS A 123 13.04 -1.06 -9.07
C LYS A 123 11.70 -0.71 -8.47
N ALA A 124 10.97 0.24 -9.05
CA ALA A 124 9.61 0.57 -8.62
C ALA A 124 8.67 -0.65 -8.75
N THR A 125 8.78 -1.40 -9.85
CA THR A 125 8.07 -2.68 -10.06
C THR A 125 8.42 -3.68 -8.96
N LEU A 126 9.72 -3.89 -8.69
CA LEU A 126 10.19 -4.82 -7.66
C LEU A 126 9.67 -4.45 -6.27
N TYR A 127 9.75 -3.19 -5.86
CA TYR A 127 9.24 -2.76 -4.55
C TYR A 127 7.73 -2.93 -4.42
N SER A 128 6.98 -2.65 -5.49
CA SER A 128 5.52 -2.85 -5.51
C SER A 128 5.16 -4.33 -5.36
N VAL A 129 5.90 -5.22 -6.04
CA VAL A 129 5.76 -6.68 -5.92
C VAL A 129 6.11 -7.15 -4.52
N ILE A 130 7.20 -6.65 -3.91
CA ILE A 130 7.59 -7.00 -2.54
C ILE A 130 6.49 -6.61 -1.54
N LEU A 131 5.90 -5.42 -1.69
CA LEU A 131 4.78 -5.00 -0.83
C LEU A 131 3.52 -5.84 -1.04
N ALA A 132 3.24 -6.28 -2.27
CA ALA A 132 2.12 -7.18 -2.55
C ALA A 132 2.33 -8.58 -1.93
N LEU A 133 3.58 -9.02 -1.79
CA LEU A 133 3.98 -10.25 -1.12
C LEU A 133 4.15 -10.10 0.39
N TYR A 134 3.93 -8.90 0.95
CA TYR A 134 4.03 -8.68 2.39
C TYR A 134 3.08 -9.64 3.12
N PRO A 135 3.53 -10.40 4.14
CA PRO A 135 2.75 -11.52 4.68
C PRO A 135 1.32 -11.18 5.09
N LEU A 136 1.09 -10.01 5.68
CA LEU A 136 -0.26 -9.58 6.05
C LEU A 136 -1.12 -9.25 4.82
N GLN A 137 -0.55 -8.56 3.82
CA GLN A 137 -1.25 -8.24 2.57
C GLN A 137 -1.60 -9.53 1.81
N TRP A 138 -0.64 -10.47 1.75
CA TRP A 138 -0.81 -11.77 1.13
C TRP A 138 -1.96 -12.55 1.77
N PHE A 139 -1.96 -12.64 3.11
CA PHE A 139 -2.99 -13.39 3.85
C PHE A 139 -4.41 -12.88 3.53
N PHE A 140 -4.64 -11.56 3.61
CA PHE A 140 -5.97 -10.98 3.38
C PHE A 140 -6.37 -10.86 1.90
N THR A 141 -5.46 -11.13 0.96
CA THR A 141 -5.76 -11.09 -0.49
C THR A 141 -6.77 -12.16 -0.90
N PHE A 142 -6.76 -13.32 -0.22
CA PHE A 142 -7.55 -14.49 -0.60
C PHE A 142 -8.81 -14.72 0.25
N LEU A 143 -8.97 -13.95 1.33
CA LEU A 143 -10.12 -14.02 2.23
C LEU A 143 -10.96 -12.75 2.10
N TYR A 144 -12.26 -12.84 2.37
CA TYR A 144 -13.22 -11.75 2.25
C TYR A 144 -13.19 -10.82 3.47
N TYR A 145 -12.14 -10.00 3.52
CA TYR A 145 -11.83 -9.08 4.62
C TYR A 145 -11.78 -7.62 4.17
N THR A 146 -12.02 -6.68 5.09
CA THR A 146 -12.03 -5.24 4.77
C THR A 146 -10.63 -4.64 4.60
N ASP A 147 -9.58 -5.33 5.04
CA ASP A 147 -8.20 -4.84 5.12
C ASP A 147 -7.64 -4.39 3.76
N VAL A 148 -7.79 -5.22 2.72
CA VAL A 148 -7.27 -4.91 1.38
C VAL A 148 -7.98 -3.69 0.78
N ALA A 149 -9.30 -3.63 0.90
CA ALA A 149 -10.10 -2.49 0.45
C ALA A 149 -9.72 -1.20 1.20
N SER A 150 -9.53 -1.32 2.52
CA SER A 150 -9.13 -0.24 3.41
C SER A 150 -7.78 0.36 3.00
N VAL A 151 -6.75 -0.48 2.81
CA VAL A 151 -5.42 -0.02 2.38
C VAL A 151 -5.49 0.60 0.98
N ALA A 152 -6.20 -0.03 0.03
CA ALA A 152 -6.35 0.52 -1.31
C ALA A 152 -7.00 1.91 -1.31
N ALA A 153 -8.05 2.11 -0.50
CA ALA A 153 -8.70 3.42 -0.37
C ALA A 153 -7.77 4.47 0.27
N VAL A 154 -7.03 4.12 1.34
CA VAL A 154 -6.07 5.03 1.96
C VAL A 154 -4.95 5.43 0.99
N LEU A 155 -4.39 4.47 0.25
CA LEU A 155 -3.37 4.74 -0.77
C LEU A 155 -3.93 5.58 -1.92
N GLY A 156 -5.17 5.34 -2.34
CA GLY A 156 -5.84 6.12 -3.38
C GLY A 156 -6.05 7.58 -2.96
N MET A 157 -6.52 7.81 -1.73
CA MET A 157 -6.63 9.14 -1.13
C MET A 157 -5.27 9.84 -1.09
N TYR A 158 -4.24 9.13 -0.62
CA TYR A 158 -2.90 9.69 -0.53
C TYR A 158 -2.31 10.04 -1.90
N LEU A 159 -2.45 9.14 -2.88
CA LEU A 159 -2.01 9.40 -4.25
C LEU A 159 -2.72 10.61 -4.85
N ALA A 160 -4.03 10.77 -4.63
CA ALA A 160 -4.77 11.95 -5.09
C ALA A 160 -4.26 13.25 -4.44
N SER A 161 -3.95 13.21 -3.13
CA SER A 161 -3.32 14.34 -2.42
C SER A 161 -1.95 14.69 -2.99
N LEU A 162 -1.10 13.68 -3.27
CA LEU A 162 0.20 13.91 -3.89
C LEU A 162 0.08 14.52 -5.30
N LYS A 163 -0.95 14.15 -6.07
CA LYS A 163 -1.30 14.76 -7.37
C LYS A 163 -1.97 16.14 -7.24
N LYS A 164 -2.05 16.72 -6.03
CA LYS A 164 -2.72 17.99 -5.71
C LYS A 164 -4.22 18.01 -6.01
N ASN A 165 -4.83 16.85 -6.21
CA ASN A 165 -6.27 16.73 -6.39
C ASN A 165 -6.94 16.49 -5.03
N TYR A 166 -7.06 17.56 -4.25
CA TYR A 166 -7.57 17.49 -2.88
C TYR A 166 -9.06 17.12 -2.79
N CYS A 167 -9.86 17.49 -3.79
CA CYS A 167 -11.28 17.10 -3.85
C CYS A 167 -11.42 15.58 -4.01
N LEU A 168 -10.71 14.98 -4.97
CA LEU A 168 -10.69 13.53 -5.12
C LEU A 168 -10.11 12.85 -3.88
N SER A 169 -9.04 13.41 -3.30
CA SER A 169 -8.45 12.89 -2.06
C SER A 169 -9.47 12.85 -0.92
N ALA A 170 -10.26 13.92 -0.73
CA ALA A 170 -11.30 13.97 0.29
C ALA A 170 -12.44 12.97 0.03
N LEU A 171 -12.90 12.83 -1.22
CA LEU A 171 -13.94 11.86 -1.61
C LEU A 171 -13.48 10.42 -1.35
N VAL A 172 -12.26 10.07 -1.77
CA VAL A 172 -11.68 8.75 -1.53
C VAL A 172 -11.40 8.54 -0.03
N GLY A 173 -11.03 9.60 0.70
CA GLY A 173 -10.85 9.55 2.16
C GLY A 173 -12.14 9.28 2.92
N ALA A 174 -13.24 9.93 2.53
CA ALA A 174 -14.57 9.63 3.06
C ALA A 174 -14.94 8.16 2.78
N PHE A 175 -14.68 7.68 1.56
CA PHE A 175 -14.88 6.28 1.21
C PHE A 175 -14.00 5.32 2.03
N ALA A 176 -12.75 5.70 2.34
CA ALA A 176 -11.87 4.93 3.20
C ALA A 176 -12.44 4.76 4.61
N VAL A 177 -13.08 5.80 5.17
CA VAL A 177 -13.76 5.70 6.49
C VAL A 177 -14.95 4.73 6.43
N ILE A 178 -15.67 4.68 5.32
CA ILE A 178 -16.77 3.72 5.11
C ILE A 178 -16.24 2.27 4.97
N MET A 179 -14.98 2.07 4.57
CA MET A 179 -14.36 0.74 4.65
C MET A 179 -14.09 0.32 6.09
N ARG A 180 -13.49 1.22 6.88
CA ARG A 180 -13.16 1.03 8.29
C ARG A 180 -13.13 2.36 9.01
N GLN A 181 -13.79 2.44 10.17
CA GLN A 181 -13.81 3.62 11.03
C GLN A 181 -12.40 4.09 11.44
N THR A 182 -11.47 3.16 11.62
CA THR A 182 -10.09 3.43 12.01
C THR A 182 -9.31 4.22 10.96
N ASN A 183 -9.79 4.27 9.71
CA ASN A 183 -9.14 5.03 8.64
C ASN A 183 -9.21 6.55 8.82
N ILE A 184 -10.02 7.04 9.76
CA ILE A 184 -10.08 8.47 10.09
C ILE A 184 -8.69 9.02 10.46
N ILE A 185 -7.83 8.23 11.10
CA ILE A 185 -6.46 8.63 11.45
C ILE A 185 -5.64 8.91 10.19
N TRP A 186 -5.78 8.08 9.16
CA TRP A 186 -5.07 8.25 7.89
C TRP A 186 -5.63 9.43 7.10
N VAL A 187 -6.94 9.68 7.16
CA VAL A 187 -7.55 10.88 6.56
C VAL A 187 -6.95 12.15 7.18
N LEU A 188 -6.86 12.21 8.51
CA LEU A 188 -6.24 13.33 9.22
C LEU A 188 -4.76 13.49 8.84
N PHE A 189 -4.01 12.38 8.78
CA PHE A 189 -2.61 12.41 8.35
C PHE A 189 -2.47 13.00 6.93
N VAL A 190 -3.24 12.51 5.96
CA VAL A 190 -3.17 13.01 4.56
C VAL A 190 -3.61 14.46 4.47
N ALA A 191 -4.66 14.86 5.19
CA ALA A 191 -5.09 16.26 5.25
C ALA A 191 -3.99 17.19 5.78
N CYS A 192 -3.32 16.81 6.88
CA CYS A 192 -2.18 17.56 7.41
C CYS A 192 -1.05 17.69 6.38
N THR A 193 -0.69 16.60 5.68
CA THR A 193 0.34 16.67 4.63
C THR A 193 -0.05 17.60 3.48
N GLY A 194 -1.34 17.62 3.09
CA GLY A 194 -1.85 18.53 2.07
C GLY A 194 -1.81 20.00 2.51
N VAL A 195 -2.18 20.29 3.77
CA VAL A 195 -2.11 21.65 4.33
C VAL A 195 -0.67 22.15 4.36
N LEU A 196 0.28 21.33 4.85
CA LEU A 196 1.69 21.69 4.89
C LEU A 196 2.21 21.99 3.48
N ASP A 197 1.83 21.17 2.51
CA ASP A 197 2.24 21.36 1.12
C ASP A 197 1.70 22.68 0.53
N ILE A 198 0.44 23.03 0.81
CA ILE A 198 -0.15 24.33 0.39
C ILE A 198 0.61 25.50 1.01
N ILE A 199 1.01 25.39 2.28
CA ILE A 199 1.73 26.46 2.99
C ILE A 199 3.17 26.60 2.49
N PHE A 200 3.88 25.49 2.29
CA PHE A 200 5.32 25.51 2.01
C PHE A 200 5.69 25.56 0.52
N THR A 201 4.83 25.10 -0.39
CA THR A 201 5.11 25.15 -1.84
C THR A 201 5.37 26.58 -2.34
N PRO A 202 4.53 27.58 -2.00
CA PRO A 202 4.77 28.97 -2.42
C PRO A 202 6.07 29.57 -1.84
N GLN A 203 6.50 29.12 -0.65
CA GLN A 203 7.74 29.60 -0.04
C GLN A 203 8.97 29.01 -0.75
N ARG A 204 8.90 27.75 -1.13
CA ARG A 204 9.96 27.07 -1.88
C ARG A 204 10.13 27.67 -3.28
N ASP A 205 9.03 27.96 -3.96
CA ASP A 205 9.07 28.56 -5.29
C ASP A 205 9.66 29.99 -5.25
N LYS A 206 9.26 30.79 -4.25
CA LYS A 206 9.86 32.13 -4.03
C LYS A 206 11.35 32.06 -3.70
N ALA A 207 11.79 31.11 -2.88
CA ALA A 207 13.20 30.93 -2.55
C ALA A 207 14.03 30.49 -3.77
N ASN A 208 13.49 29.62 -4.62
CA ASN A 208 14.15 29.19 -5.85
C ASN A 208 14.25 30.32 -6.88
N VAL A 209 13.19 31.13 -7.04
CA VAL A 209 13.20 32.30 -7.93
C VAL A 209 14.22 33.33 -7.45
N ASN A 210 14.25 33.64 -6.15
CA ASN A 210 15.25 34.57 -5.59
C ASN A 210 16.70 34.09 -5.75
N TYR A 211 16.94 32.77 -5.79
CA TYR A 211 18.27 32.21 -6.08
C TYR A 211 18.65 32.33 -7.55
N ILE A 212 17.68 32.20 -8.47
CA ILE A 212 17.90 32.33 -9.92
C ILE A 212 18.06 33.80 -10.32
N ASP A 213 17.31 34.70 -9.67
CA ASP A 213 17.32 36.15 -9.93
C ASP A 213 18.39 36.92 -9.14
N ALA A 214 19.14 36.24 -8.26
CA ALA A 214 20.32 36.81 -7.63
C ALA A 214 21.31 37.19 -8.75
N PRO A 215 21.71 38.47 -8.89
CA PRO A 215 22.57 38.86 -9.99
C PRO A 215 23.90 38.10 -9.90
N LEU A 216 24.40 37.62 -11.04
CA LEU A 216 25.82 37.37 -11.29
C LEU A 216 26.61 38.69 -11.20
N ALA A 217 26.51 39.39 -10.07
CA ALA A 217 27.24 40.59 -9.76
C ALA A 217 28.25 40.26 -8.66
N LYS A 218 29.33 39.61 -9.08
CA LYS A 218 30.70 40.01 -8.73
C LYS A 218 31.68 39.21 -9.58
N GLU A 219 31.97 39.79 -10.73
CA GLU A 219 33.20 39.53 -11.48
C GLU A 219 34.42 39.95 -10.63
N SER A 220 35.45 39.11 -10.68
CA SER A 220 36.88 39.44 -10.63
C SER A 220 37.35 40.66 -9.82
N GLN A 221 37.97 40.41 -8.65
CA GLN A 221 39.29 40.97 -8.32
C GLN A 221 39.96 40.23 -7.15
N GLU A 222 40.98 39.45 -7.51
CA GLU A 222 42.29 39.25 -6.88
C GLU A 222 42.44 38.98 -5.36
N THR A 223 42.77 37.71 -5.10
CA THR A 223 43.88 37.19 -4.28
C THR A 223 44.10 37.59 -2.81
N SER A 224 44.06 36.52 -2.00
CA SER A 224 45.04 36.14 -0.96
C SER A 224 44.67 36.34 0.51
N SER A 225 44.27 35.20 1.08
CA SER A 225 44.65 34.68 2.39
C SER A 225 44.05 35.29 3.66
N TYR A 226 43.78 34.34 4.57
CA TYR A 226 43.58 34.44 6.02
C TYR A 226 42.15 34.55 6.58
N TYR A 227 41.89 33.53 7.41
CA TYR A 227 40.75 33.26 8.30
C TYR A 227 39.43 32.84 7.62
N ALA A 228 38.64 31.91 8.15
CA ALA A 228 38.77 30.79 9.08
C ALA A 228 37.32 30.35 9.32
N SER A 229 37.17 29.08 9.70
CA SER A 229 36.06 28.57 10.51
C SER A 229 34.76 28.13 9.82
N SER A 230 34.48 26.85 10.09
CA SER A 230 33.17 26.19 10.11
C SER A 230 32.43 25.95 8.81
N ALA A 231 32.91 24.95 8.07
CA ALA A 231 32.04 24.07 7.30
C ALA A 231 32.05 22.67 7.94
N SER A 232 31.16 22.44 8.90
CA SER A 232 30.78 21.10 9.34
C SER A 232 29.87 20.47 8.28
N ASN A 233 30.41 19.56 7.47
CA ASN A 233 29.58 18.59 6.76
C ASN A 233 30.23 17.21 6.83
N LEU A 234 29.59 16.36 7.64
CA LEU A 234 29.81 14.93 7.75
C LEU A 234 29.77 14.29 6.35
N ARG A 235 30.92 13.79 5.91
CA ARG A 235 31.03 12.54 5.16
C ARG A 235 32.49 12.16 5.00
N LYS A 236 32.97 11.15 5.74
CA LYS A 236 34.04 10.26 5.26
C LYS A 236 34.11 8.96 6.08
N ARG A 237 33.81 7.89 5.35
CA ARG A 237 34.30 6.51 5.45
C ARG A 237 35.16 6.15 6.67
N ILE A 238 34.63 5.20 7.43
CA ILE A 238 35.36 4.22 8.24
C ILE A 238 36.28 3.41 7.32
N VAL A 239 37.58 3.31 7.65
CA VAL A 239 38.48 2.13 7.52
C VAL A 239 39.83 2.44 8.23
N THR A 240 40.07 1.73 9.35
CA THR A 240 41.35 1.31 10.01
C THR A 240 42.33 2.40 10.50
N LYS A 241 43.13 2.29 11.58
CA LYS A 241 43.64 1.23 12.51
C LYS A 241 44.31 2.02 13.67
N ALA A 242 44.32 1.64 14.96
CA ALA A 242 45.29 0.75 15.64
C ALA A 242 45.13 0.98 17.19
N ALA A 243 45.12 -0.07 18.04
CA ALA A 243 46.18 -0.43 19.02
C ALA A 243 46.29 0.57 20.21
N ASP A 244 46.20 0.25 21.51
CA ASP A 244 46.51 -0.97 22.28
C ASP A 244 45.75 -1.02 23.64
N ASP A 245 45.62 -2.27 24.13
CA ASP A 245 45.62 -2.80 25.50
C ASP A 245 44.69 -2.28 26.62
N VAL A 246 43.88 -3.19 27.20
CA VAL A 246 44.06 -3.79 28.55
C VAL A 246 43.13 -5.01 28.72
N GLU A 247 43.68 -6.10 29.27
CA GLU A 247 43.05 -7.39 29.62
C GLU A 247 41.86 -7.30 30.60
N HIS A 248 40.86 -8.20 30.46
CA HIS A 248 40.53 -9.22 31.47
C HIS A 248 39.31 -10.11 31.08
N SER A 249 39.60 -11.40 30.83
CA SER A 249 38.92 -12.63 31.29
C SER A 249 37.43 -12.95 30.99
N VAL A 250 37.13 -14.27 31.14
CA VAL A 250 35.88 -15.08 31.16
C VAL A 250 35.47 -15.83 29.85
N PRO A 251 34.81 -17.01 29.92
CA PRO A 251 35.42 -18.32 29.70
C PRO A 251 34.82 -19.13 28.52
N GLY A 252 35.58 -20.11 28.04
CA GLY A 252 35.20 -20.98 26.92
C GLY A 252 34.14 -22.04 27.28
N ALA A 253 33.17 -22.20 26.37
CA ALA A 253 32.23 -23.31 26.35
C ALA A 253 32.67 -24.36 25.32
N ILE A 254 32.52 -25.60 25.74
CA ILE A 254 33.06 -26.86 25.23
C ILE A 254 32.36 -27.30 23.92
N LEU A 255 33.14 -27.79 22.94
CA LEU A 255 32.65 -28.71 21.92
C LEU A 255 33.56 -29.95 21.92
N ALA A 256 33.06 -31.04 22.50
CA ALA A 256 33.69 -32.35 22.46
C ALA A 256 33.10 -33.17 21.33
N THR A 257 33.94 -33.53 20.37
CA THR A 257 33.77 -34.66 19.46
C THR A 257 34.12 -35.95 20.20
N THR A 258 33.30 -36.98 20.11
CA THR A 258 33.78 -38.37 20.26
C THR A 258 32.95 -39.30 19.40
N GLU A 259 33.64 -40.07 18.57
CA GLU A 259 33.20 -41.25 17.84
C GLU A 259 32.76 -42.36 18.80
N MET A 260 31.92 -43.30 18.33
CA MET A 260 32.24 -44.73 18.26
C MET A 260 31.02 -45.56 17.83
N GLN A 261 31.32 -46.54 16.95
CA GLN A 261 30.71 -47.87 16.78
C GLN A 261 29.20 -48.03 16.64
#